data_AF-A0A8C3FXN5-F1
#
_entry.id   AF-A0A8C3FXN5-F1
#
_cell.length_a   1.000
_cell.length_b   1.000
_cell.length_c   1.000
_cell.angle_alpha   90.00
_cell.angle_beta   90.00
_cell.angle_gamma   90.00
#
_symmetry.space_group_name_H-M   'P 1'
#
loop_
_entity.id
_entity.type
_entity.pdbx_description
1 polymer ?
#
loop_
_entity_poly.entity_id
_entity_poly.type
_entity_poly.pdbx_seq_one_letter_code
_entity_poly.pdbx_strand_id
1 'polypeptide(L)'
;YTTRTDICQGALGDCWLLAAIASLTLNEYVMARVVPTDQSFGDDYAGIFHFQFWQYGEWVDVVIDDRLPVKDGELLFVHSAEGREFWSALLEKAYAKVNGCYEALSGGSTTEGFEDFTGGIKALEAGALLGCSIDITSAADSEAVTRQKLVKGHAYSLTGAVEVNYRGRMEKLVRIRNPWGQVEWTGAWSDGSSEWKYVQGDCPHANAEDGEFWMSFSEFSRNYNRVEVCTLTPDTIDDDSVKHWSVSKFDGTWRRGSTAGGCRNNPYTFWMNPQFVIRLEEEDDDPGDGEVGCSFVVGLIQKNRRKLRKQGEDMHTVGFAIYEVPKQFYGQREVHLDKNFFLTHAQTAKSETFINLREVSTRFKLPPGEYLVVPSTFEPHLNGDFCIRVFSEKQTETDMEISALELKTIMNKIVCKRTDIKTDGFSLETCRVMVNLMDQDSGNGKLGLGEFATLWKKTIYKKNDTDNSGTMSTPEMRVAFKDAGFTLNNAIYQLLVARYSDPDMTIDFDNFTGCLMRLEMMFSEYMENIQHVLHVLYILHILHVLHWLNFAMI
;
A
#
# COMPACT_ATOMS: atom_id res chain seq x y z
N TYR A 1 -11.11 -21.16 15.70
CA TYR A 1 -10.21 -21.46 14.58
C TYR A 1 -10.76 -20.63 13.47
N THR A 2 -10.04 -19.62 12.98
CA THR A 2 -10.66 -18.68 12.06
C THR A 2 -10.75 -19.26 10.66
N THR A 3 -11.95 -19.23 10.09
CA THR A 3 -12.24 -19.83 8.81
C THR A 3 -13.15 -18.93 7.96
N ARG A 4 -13.20 -19.19 6.65
CA ARG A 4 -14.11 -18.47 5.75
C ARG A 4 -15.59 -18.59 6.14
N THR A 5 -15.99 -19.67 6.84
CA THR A 5 -17.37 -19.88 7.29
C THR A 5 -17.80 -18.91 8.39
N ASP A 6 -16.88 -18.13 8.96
CA ASP A 6 -17.15 -17.07 9.94
C ASP A 6 -17.63 -15.75 9.31
N ILE A 7 -17.92 -15.78 8.00
CA ILE A 7 -18.27 -14.61 7.21
C ILE A 7 -19.60 -14.89 6.50
N CYS A 8 -20.66 -14.36 7.09
CA CYS A 8 -22.02 -14.33 6.54
C CYS A 8 -22.47 -12.88 6.39
N GLN A 9 -23.01 -12.53 5.22
CA GLN A 9 -23.51 -11.19 4.94
C GLN A 9 -24.76 -10.84 5.74
N GLY A 10 -24.76 -9.64 6.32
CA GLY A 10 -25.94 -9.05 6.95
C GLY A 10 -26.75 -8.19 5.97
N ALA A 11 -27.32 -7.09 6.47
CA ALA A 11 -28.24 -6.23 5.72
C ALA A 11 -27.57 -5.18 4.81
N LEU A 12 -26.24 -5.19 4.69
CA LEU A 12 -25.47 -4.22 3.90
C LEU A 12 -25.04 -4.82 2.56
N GLY A 13 -25.07 -4.02 1.49
CA GLY A 13 -24.65 -4.43 0.13
C GLY A 13 -23.14 -4.37 -0.07
N ASP A 14 -22.36 -4.96 0.84
CA ASP A 14 -20.89 -4.94 0.86
C ASP A 14 -20.28 -6.33 0.58
N CYS A 15 -21.01 -7.19 -0.15
CA CYS A 15 -20.58 -8.54 -0.54
C CYS A 15 -19.14 -8.62 -1.09
N TRP A 16 -18.69 -7.58 -1.80
CA TRP A 16 -17.33 -7.43 -2.32
C TRP A 16 -16.27 -7.46 -1.22
N LEU A 17 -16.55 -6.86 -0.07
CA LEU A 17 -15.67 -6.84 1.09
C LEU A 17 -15.65 -8.22 1.75
N LEU A 18 -16.80 -8.85 1.91
CA LEU A 18 -16.90 -10.18 2.54
C LEU A 18 -16.23 -11.25 1.70
N ALA A 19 -16.37 -11.19 0.37
CA ALA A 19 -15.63 -12.05 -0.54
C ALA A 19 -14.12 -11.84 -0.38
N ALA A 20 -13.68 -10.59 -0.15
CA ALA A 20 -12.28 -10.29 0.12
C ALA A 20 -11.80 -10.88 1.46
N ILE A 21 -12.59 -10.73 2.53
CA ILE A 21 -12.29 -11.28 3.87
C ILE A 21 -12.27 -12.81 3.80
N ALA A 22 -13.17 -13.43 3.03
CA ALA A 22 -13.23 -14.88 2.91
C ALA A 22 -11.98 -15.44 2.22
N SER A 23 -11.50 -14.80 1.16
CA SER A 23 -10.24 -15.20 0.54
C SER A 23 -9.04 -14.93 1.44
N LEU A 24 -9.08 -13.86 2.26
CA LEU A 24 -8.01 -13.55 3.23
C LEU A 24 -7.77 -14.73 4.20
N THR A 25 -8.83 -15.42 4.64
CA THR A 25 -8.70 -16.60 5.53
C THR A 25 -7.96 -17.78 4.90
N LEU A 26 -7.73 -17.78 3.58
CA LEU A 26 -6.95 -18.83 2.90
C LEU A 26 -5.44 -18.64 3.08
N ASN A 27 -4.99 -17.47 3.55
CA ASN A 27 -3.58 -17.17 3.81
C ASN A 27 -3.39 -16.68 5.24
N GLU A 28 -2.95 -17.57 6.13
CA GLU A 28 -2.78 -17.28 7.56
C GLU A 28 -1.80 -16.12 7.83
N TYR A 29 -0.78 -15.93 7.00
CA TYR A 29 0.23 -14.89 7.19
C TYR A 29 -0.32 -13.49 6.89
N VAL A 30 -1.00 -13.35 5.74
CA VAL A 30 -1.68 -12.10 5.38
C VAL A 30 -2.81 -11.81 6.38
N MET A 31 -3.53 -12.86 6.79
CA MET A 31 -4.59 -12.73 7.78
C MET A 31 -4.05 -12.21 9.12
N ALA A 32 -2.97 -12.78 9.65
CA ALA A 32 -2.37 -12.35 10.92
C ALA A 32 -1.84 -10.91 10.88
N ARG A 33 -1.53 -10.39 9.68
CA ARG A 33 -1.17 -8.98 9.50
C ARG A 33 -2.37 -8.06 9.62
N VAL A 34 -3.49 -8.40 8.98
CA VAL A 34 -4.72 -7.59 9.01
C VAL A 34 -5.45 -7.71 10.36
N VAL A 35 -5.49 -8.92 10.92
CA VAL A 35 -6.15 -9.28 12.18
C VAL A 35 -5.08 -9.80 13.15
N PRO A 36 -4.48 -8.91 13.98
CA PRO A 36 -3.52 -9.31 15.01
C PRO A 36 -4.09 -10.39 15.93
N THR A 37 -3.32 -11.44 16.15
CA THR A 37 -3.74 -12.67 16.85
C THR A 37 -3.64 -12.58 18.39
N ASP A 38 -3.12 -11.47 18.91
CA ASP A 38 -2.92 -11.18 20.32
C ASP A 38 -4.17 -10.58 21.01
N GLN A 39 -5.30 -10.56 20.33
CA GLN A 39 -6.55 -9.97 20.82
C GLN A 39 -7.50 -11.05 21.36
N SER A 40 -8.07 -10.83 22.55
CA SER A 40 -9.03 -11.76 23.14
C SER A 40 -10.07 -11.07 24.03
N PHE A 41 -11.18 -11.77 24.29
CA PHE A 41 -12.19 -11.39 25.30
C PHE A 41 -11.85 -11.92 26.71
N GLY A 42 -10.59 -12.31 26.94
CA GLY A 42 -10.11 -12.90 28.19
C GLY A 42 -9.68 -11.87 29.24
N ASP A 43 -8.63 -12.18 30.00
CA ASP A 43 -8.25 -11.46 31.23
C ASP A 43 -7.81 -10.00 31.00
N ASP A 44 -7.24 -9.68 29.84
CA ASP A 44 -6.79 -8.32 29.47
C ASP A 44 -7.85 -7.52 28.68
N TYR A 45 -9.10 -7.99 28.65
CA TYR A 45 -10.17 -7.36 27.88
C TYR A 45 -10.53 -5.96 28.42
N ALA A 46 -10.44 -4.96 27.53
CA ALA A 46 -10.81 -3.57 27.81
C ALA A 46 -11.84 -3.01 26.82
N GLY A 47 -12.54 -3.87 26.06
CA GLY A 47 -13.52 -3.44 25.05
C GLY A 47 -12.89 -2.70 23.87
N ILE A 48 -11.63 -3.01 23.54
CA ILE A 48 -10.83 -2.34 22.51
C ILE A 48 -10.13 -3.40 21.65
N PHE A 49 -10.15 -3.18 20.33
CA PHE A 49 -9.56 -4.04 19.31
C PHE A 49 -8.88 -3.17 18.25
N HIS A 50 -7.95 -3.73 17.48
CA HIS A 50 -7.28 -3.06 16.39
C HIS A 50 -7.07 -3.97 15.17
N PHE A 51 -7.00 -3.35 14.01
CA PHE A 51 -6.85 -3.99 12.71
C PHE A 51 -5.93 -3.17 11.83
N GLN A 52 -5.20 -3.82 10.92
CA GLN A 52 -4.31 -3.13 10.00
C GLN A 52 -4.86 -3.19 8.59
N PHE A 53 -4.99 -2.03 7.96
CA PHE A 53 -5.38 -1.93 6.56
C PHE A 53 -4.31 -1.20 5.77
N TRP A 54 -4.00 -1.72 4.60
CA TRP A 54 -3.24 -0.98 3.61
C TRP A 54 -4.12 0.12 3.02
N GLN A 55 -3.65 1.36 3.04
CA GLN A 55 -4.33 2.53 2.53
C GLN A 55 -3.38 3.32 1.65
N TYR A 56 -3.56 3.20 0.33
CA TYR A 56 -2.88 4.01 -0.67
C TYR A 56 -1.34 4.04 -0.54
N GLY A 57 -0.74 2.89 -0.25
CA GLY A 57 0.71 2.71 -0.14
C GLY A 57 1.25 2.61 1.28
N GLU A 58 0.41 2.71 2.31
CA GLU A 58 0.87 2.68 3.70
C GLU A 58 -0.03 1.78 4.55
N TRP A 59 0.55 1.07 5.52
CA TRP A 59 -0.21 0.31 6.50
C TRP A 59 -0.70 1.22 7.62
N VAL A 60 -2.00 1.19 7.88
CA VAL A 60 -2.68 2.02 8.88
C VAL A 60 -3.29 1.12 9.93
N ASP A 61 -2.91 1.34 11.19
CA ASP A 61 -3.50 0.67 12.35
C ASP A 61 -4.77 1.39 12.80
N VAL A 62 -5.86 0.64 12.95
CA VAL A 62 -7.21 1.14 13.18
C VAL A 62 -7.81 0.52 14.42
N VAL A 63 -7.82 1.31 15.48
CA VAL A 63 -8.39 0.93 16.77
C VAL A 63 -9.90 1.19 16.80
N ILE A 64 -10.68 0.25 17.32
CA ILE A 64 -12.13 0.36 17.52
C ILE A 64 -12.53 -0.17 18.90
N ASP A 65 -13.68 0.28 19.39
CA ASP A 65 -14.38 -0.45 20.46
C ASP A 65 -15.19 -1.63 19.88
N ASP A 66 -15.77 -2.46 20.72
CA ASP A 66 -16.51 -3.67 20.32
C ASP A 66 -18.03 -3.51 20.24
N ARG A 67 -18.56 -2.27 20.31
CA ARG A 67 -20.00 -2.02 20.18
C ARG A 67 -20.45 -2.25 18.74
N LEU A 68 -21.18 -3.32 18.49
CA LEU A 68 -21.68 -3.67 17.16
C LEU A 68 -23.15 -3.28 16.97
N PRO A 69 -23.57 -2.86 15.76
CA PRO A 69 -24.97 -2.60 15.44
C PRO A 69 -25.82 -3.87 15.51
N VAL A 70 -26.87 -3.83 16.33
CA VAL A 70 -27.77 -4.96 16.60
C VAL A 70 -29.21 -4.52 16.38
N LYS A 71 -30.03 -5.41 15.81
CA LYS A 71 -31.47 -5.23 15.68
C LYS A 71 -32.16 -6.52 16.14
N ASP A 72 -33.16 -6.38 17.02
CA ASP A 72 -33.91 -7.52 17.56
C ASP A 72 -33.05 -8.60 18.24
N GLY A 73 -31.88 -8.21 18.77
CA GLY A 73 -30.94 -9.12 19.44
C GLY A 73 -29.91 -9.77 18.50
N GLU A 74 -30.03 -9.56 17.19
CA GLU A 74 -29.14 -10.13 16.16
C GLU A 74 -28.23 -9.06 15.55
N LEU A 75 -27.01 -9.46 15.16
CA LEU A 75 -26.07 -8.58 14.46
C LEU A 75 -26.67 -8.13 13.12
N LEU A 76 -26.61 -6.83 12.84
CA LEU A 76 -27.22 -6.26 11.63
C LEU A 76 -26.35 -6.48 10.37
N PHE A 77 -25.03 -6.59 10.56
CA PHE A 77 -24.04 -6.68 9.48
C PHE A 77 -23.30 -8.03 9.52
N VAL A 78 -22.01 -8.08 9.17
CA VAL A 78 -21.24 -9.33 9.12
C VAL A 78 -21.28 -10.07 10.46
N HIS A 79 -21.46 -11.38 10.41
CA HIS A 79 -21.43 -12.27 11.56
C HIS A 79 -20.93 -13.66 11.17
N SER A 80 -20.46 -14.43 12.16
CA SER A 80 -20.11 -15.84 12.00
C SER A 80 -21.35 -16.73 12.16
N ALA A 81 -21.41 -17.81 11.39
CA ALA A 81 -22.44 -18.84 11.53
C ALA A 81 -22.40 -19.56 12.90
N GLU A 82 -21.23 -19.61 13.56
CA GLU A 82 -21.08 -20.22 14.89
C GLU A 82 -21.62 -19.33 16.02
N GLY A 83 -21.85 -18.04 15.75
CA GLY A 83 -22.48 -17.07 16.65
C GLY A 83 -21.63 -16.62 17.86
N ARG A 84 -20.47 -17.23 18.09
CA ARG A 84 -19.53 -16.88 19.19
C ARG A 84 -18.20 -16.29 18.71
N GLU A 85 -18.00 -16.18 17.40
CA GLU A 85 -16.84 -15.52 16.82
C GLU A 85 -17.23 -14.11 16.31
N PHE A 86 -16.44 -13.09 16.70
CA PHE A 86 -16.75 -11.67 16.44
C PHE A 86 -15.68 -10.94 15.62
N TRP A 87 -14.57 -11.59 15.28
CA TRP A 87 -13.45 -10.96 14.60
C TRP A 87 -13.86 -10.36 13.24
N SER A 88 -14.73 -11.05 12.48
CA SER A 88 -15.19 -10.61 11.17
C SER A 88 -16.11 -9.39 11.26
N ALA A 89 -17.00 -9.37 12.26
CA ALA A 89 -17.86 -8.22 12.56
C ALA A 89 -17.06 -6.98 13.00
N LEU A 90 -16.01 -7.20 13.82
CA LEU A 90 -15.12 -6.13 14.27
C LEU A 90 -14.22 -5.62 13.13
N LEU A 91 -13.75 -6.51 12.25
CA LEU A 91 -12.97 -6.14 11.07
C LEU A 91 -13.79 -5.26 10.12
N GLU A 92 -15.04 -5.65 9.82
CA GLU A 92 -15.97 -4.84 9.03
C GLU A 92 -16.20 -3.46 9.67
N LYS A 93 -16.37 -3.41 11.00
CA LYS A 93 -16.50 -2.14 11.74
C LYS A 93 -15.27 -1.25 11.59
N ALA A 94 -14.07 -1.82 11.73
CA ALA A 94 -12.83 -1.07 11.58
C ALA A 94 -12.68 -0.54 10.15
N TYR A 95 -13.04 -1.34 9.15
CA TYR A 95 -13.03 -0.94 7.75
C TYR A 95 -14.08 0.15 7.44
N ALA A 96 -15.28 0.04 8.03
CA ALA A 96 -16.32 1.08 7.98
C ALA A 96 -15.83 2.40 8.60
N LYS A 97 -15.08 2.35 9.70
CA LYS A 97 -14.47 3.53 10.34
C LYS A 97 -13.47 4.22 9.40
N VAL A 98 -12.59 3.47 8.74
CA VAL A 98 -11.63 4.02 7.77
C VAL A 98 -12.35 4.72 6.61
N ASN A 99 -13.46 4.15 6.15
CA ASN A 99 -14.28 4.70 5.06
C ASN A 99 -15.31 5.75 5.53
N GLY A 100 -15.39 6.01 6.83
CA GLY A 100 -16.22 7.04 7.47
C GLY A 100 -17.56 6.55 8.03
N CYS A 101 -18.19 5.52 7.45
CA CYS A 101 -19.36 4.81 8.01
C CYS A 101 -19.68 3.52 7.23
N TYR A 102 -20.54 2.66 7.81
CA TYR A 102 -21.01 1.41 7.16
C TYR A 102 -21.64 1.65 5.79
N GLU A 103 -22.52 2.65 5.64
CA GLU A 103 -23.19 2.95 4.37
C GLU A 103 -22.19 3.23 3.21
N ALA A 104 -20.98 3.72 3.52
CA ALA A 104 -19.96 3.98 2.51
C ALA A 104 -19.33 2.69 1.93
N LEU A 105 -19.54 1.55 2.58
CA LEU A 105 -19.10 0.23 2.11
C LEU A 105 -20.05 -0.38 1.07
N SER A 106 -21.28 0.11 0.96
CA SER A 106 -22.25 -0.40 -0.02
C SER A 106 -21.75 -0.21 -1.46
N GLY A 107 -21.64 -1.29 -2.21
CA GLY A 107 -21.17 -1.28 -3.61
C GLY A 107 -19.65 -1.05 -3.75
N GLY A 108 -18.97 -2.01 -4.36
CA GLY A 108 -17.52 -2.02 -4.55
C GLY A 108 -17.03 -3.21 -5.36
N SER A 109 -15.72 -3.24 -5.63
CA SER A 109 -15.05 -4.37 -6.28
C SER A 109 -14.27 -5.18 -5.24
N THR A 110 -14.25 -6.51 -5.35
CA THR A 110 -13.49 -7.38 -4.42
C THR A 110 -12.00 -7.02 -4.39
N THR A 111 -11.45 -6.56 -5.52
CA THR A 111 -10.07 -6.05 -5.60
C THR A 111 -9.77 -4.91 -4.65
N GLU A 112 -10.75 -4.07 -4.32
CA GLU A 112 -10.55 -2.99 -3.35
C GLU A 112 -10.25 -3.56 -1.96
N GLY A 113 -10.95 -4.63 -1.58
CA GLY A 113 -10.72 -5.32 -0.31
C GLY A 113 -9.40 -6.07 -0.33
N PHE A 114 -9.09 -6.77 -1.44
CA PHE A 114 -7.80 -7.45 -1.58
C PHE A 114 -6.62 -6.48 -1.44
N GLU A 115 -6.63 -5.35 -2.17
CA GLU A 115 -5.60 -4.31 -2.07
C GLU A 115 -5.47 -3.78 -0.64
N ASP A 116 -6.59 -3.53 0.05
CA ASP A 116 -6.56 -2.97 1.41
C ASP A 116 -6.15 -4.01 2.48
N PHE A 117 -6.24 -5.31 2.17
CA PHE A 117 -5.80 -6.39 3.06
C PHE A 117 -4.37 -6.87 2.77
N THR A 118 -3.82 -6.53 1.61
CA THR A 118 -2.53 -7.11 1.17
C THR A 118 -1.49 -6.05 0.79
N GLY A 119 -1.91 -4.86 0.37
CA GLY A 119 -1.05 -3.94 -0.37
C GLY A 119 -0.70 -4.41 -1.79
N GLY A 120 -1.31 -5.51 -2.23
CA GLY A 120 -1.14 -6.20 -3.50
C GLY A 120 -1.53 -5.39 -4.74
N ILE A 121 -1.25 -5.97 -5.91
CA ILE A 121 -1.74 -5.50 -7.20
C ILE A 121 -2.34 -6.67 -8.00
N LYS A 122 -3.17 -6.37 -8.99
CA LYS A 122 -3.71 -7.36 -9.92
C LYS A 122 -2.64 -7.94 -10.83
N ALA A 123 -2.00 -9.02 -10.39
CA ALA A 123 -1.13 -9.89 -11.19
C ALA A 123 -1.53 -11.35 -10.95
N LEU A 124 -1.02 -12.30 -11.73
CA LEU A 124 -1.31 -13.73 -11.57
C LEU A 124 -0.04 -14.43 -11.09
N GLU A 125 0.05 -14.71 -9.79
CA GLU A 125 1.15 -15.49 -9.20
C GLU A 125 0.62 -16.46 -8.13
N ALA A 126 1.47 -17.41 -7.71
CA ALA A 126 1.13 -18.35 -6.65
C ALA A 126 0.80 -17.61 -5.33
N GLY A 127 -0.27 -18.02 -4.66
CA GLY A 127 -0.73 -17.38 -3.42
C GLY A 127 -1.63 -16.15 -3.59
N ALA A 128 -1.99 -15.79 -4.84
CA ALA A 128 -2.91 -14.68 -5.11
C ALA A 128 -4.32 -14.89 -4.52
N LEU A 129 -4.93 -13.80 -4.07
CA LEU A 129 -6.34 -13.78 -3.70
C LEU A 129 -7.19 -13.67 -4.96
N LEU A 130 -8.19 -14.56 -5.06
CA LEU A 130 -9.02 -14.70 -6.25
C LEU A 130 -10.49 -14.41 -5.91
N GLY A 131 -11.13 -13.60 -6.73
CA GLY A 131 -12.55 -13.32 -6.71
C GLY A 131 -13.16 -13.43 -8.11
N CYS A 132 -14.47 -13.60 -8.18
CA CYS A 132 -15.18 -13.63 -9.45
C CYS A 132 -16.59 -13.02 -9.29
N SER A 133 -17.16 -12.60 -10.42
CA SER A 133 -18.50 -12.00 -10.44
C SER A 133 -19.21 -12.23 -11.77
N ILE A 134 -20.54 -12.09 -11.72
CA ILE A 134 -21.44 -12.19 -12.85
C ILE A 134 -21.99 -10.79 -13.14
N ASP A 135 -21.81 -10.32 -14.37
CA ASP A 135 -22.22 -8.98 -14.77
C ASP A 135 -23.76 -8.87 -14.79
N ILE A 136 -24.23 -7.66 -14.51
CA ILE A 136 -25.65 -7.30 -14.60
C ILE A 136 -25.88 -6.40 -15.81
N THR A 137 -26.97 -6.64 -16.51
CA THR A 137 -27.40 -5.80 -17.64
C THR A 137 -28.23 -4.59 -17.20
N SER A 138 -28.74 -4.60 -15.97
CA SER A 138 -29.49 -3.50 -15.38
C SER A 138 -29.29 -3.44 -13.87
N ALA A 139 -29.40 -2.26 -13.26
CA ALA A 139 -29.28 -2.12 -11.81
C ALA A 139 -30.36 -2.90 -11.02
N ALA A 140 -31.50 -3.20 -11.66
CA ALA A 140 -32.55 -4.03 -11.07
C ALA A 140 -32.17 -5.52 -10.98
N ASP A 141 -31.12 -5.94 -11.68
CA ASP A 141 -30.57 -7.30 -11.63
C ASP A 141 -29.49 -7.47 -10.54
N SER A 142 -29.18 -6.42 -9.77
CA SER A 142 -28.23 -6.48 -8.65
C SER A 142 -28.74 -7.46 -7.58
N GLU A 143 -27.87 -8.37 -7.14
CA GLU A 143 -28.18 -9.45 -6.20
C GLU A 143 -29.33 -10.38 -6.66
N ALA A 144 -29.63 -10.42 -7.96
CA ALA A 144 -30.69 -11.29 -8.49
C ALA A 144 -30.24 -12.75 -8.61
N VAL A 145 -31.01 -13.66 -8.02
CA VAL A 145 -30.73 -15.10 -8.03
C VAL A 145 -31.23 -15.75 -9.34
N THR A 146 -30.35 -16.46 -10.03
CA THR A 146 -30.65 -17.22 -11.25
C THR A 146 -31.38 -18.52 -10.95
N ARG A 147 -31.88 -19.21 -12.00
CA ARG A 147 -32.53 -20.52 -11.86
C ARG A 147 -31.62 -21.61 -11.26
N GLN A 148 -30.30 -21.48 -11.43
CA GLN A 148 -29.31 -22.41 -10.89
C GLN A 148 -28.70 -21.90 -9.58
N LYS A 149 -29.39 -20.96 -8.90
CA LYS A 149 -29.03 -20.34 -7.62
C LYS A 149 -27.72 -19.51 -7.60
N LEU A 150 -27.14 -19.19 -8.76
CA LEU A 150 -26.10 -18.16 -8.82
C LEU A 150 -26.71 -16.76 -8.69
N VAL A 151 -26.16 -15.92 -7.83
CA VAL A 151 -26.48 -14.50 -7.64
C VAL A 151 -25.70 -13.63 -8.65
N LYS A 152 -26.38 -12.75 -9.38
CA LYS A 152 -25.79 -11.77 -10.32
C LYS A 152 -25.45 -10.45 -9.62
N GLY A 153 -24.47 -9.70 -10.14
CA GLY A 153 -24.07 -8.41 -9.58
C GLY A 153 -23.51 -8.53 -8.17
N HIS A 154 -22.92 -9.70 -7.88
CA HIS A 154 -22.49 -10.14 -6.56
C HIS A 154 -21.07 -10.68 -6.65
N ALA A 155 -20.28 -10.46 -5.60
CA ALA A 155 -18.91 -10.93 -5.51
C ALA A 155 -18.85 -12.33 -4.90
N TYR A 156 -18.05 -13.19 -5.52
CA TYR A 156 -17.70 -14.51 -4.99
C TYR A 156 -16.19 -14.61 -4.77
N SER A 157 -15.79 -15.48 -3.85
CA SER A 157 -14.40 -15.88 -3.67
C SER A 157 -14.12 -17.13 -4.48
N LEU A 158 -13.00 -17.18 -5.21
CA LEU A 158 -12.53 -18.41 -5.85
C LEU A 158 -11.50 -19.05 -4.92
N THR A 159 -11.87 -20.16 -4.29
CA THR A 159 -11.15 -20.75 -3.15
C THR A 159 -10.37 -22.01 -3.50
N GLY A 160 -10.41 -22.46 -4.76
CA GLY A 160 -9.66 -23.62 -5.21
C GLY A 160 -9.86 -23.95 -6.68
N ALA A 161 -8.90 -24.67 -7.25
CA ALA A 161 -8.99 -25.25 -8.58
C ALA A 161 -8.26 -26.60 -8.57
N VAL A 162 -8.91 -27.64 -9.10
CA VAL A 162 -8.37 -29.01 -9.11
C VAL A 162 -8.72 -29.71 -10.43
N GLU A 163 -7.94 -30.72 -10.78
CA GLU A 163 -8.32 -31.66 -11.84
C GLU A 163 -8.66 -33.01 -11.20
N VAL A 164 -9.83 -33.54 -11.52
CA VAL A 164 -10.28 -34.84 -11.01
C VAL A 164 -10.44 -35.84 -12.15
N ASN A 165 -10.14 -37.10 -11.88
CA ASN A 165 -10.43 -38.17 -12.83
C ASN A 165 -11.89 -38.61 -12.68
N TYR A 166 -12.73 -38.14 -13.60
CA TYR A 166 -14.13 -38.49 -13.71
C TYR A 166 -14.34 -39.48 -14.86
N ARG A 167 -14.65 -40.73 -14.54
CA ARG A 167 -14.92 -41.81 -15.52
C ARG A 167 -13.80 -41.98 -16.57
N GLY A 168 -12.54 -41.87 -16.16
CA GLY A 168 -11.37 -42.00 -17.05
C GLY A 168 -11.05 -40.74 -17.87
N ARG A 169 -11.71 -39.61 -17.59
CA ARG A 169 -11.40 -38.31 -18.19
C ARG A 169 -10.99 -37.33 -17.09
N MET A 170 -9.99 -36.51 -17.39
CA MET A 170 -9.60 -35.42 -16.51
C MET A 170 -10.61 -34.28 -16.68
N GLU A 171 -11.30 -33.95 -15.60
CA GLU A 171 -12.26 -32.85 -15.53
C GLU A 171 -11.68 -31.74 -14.66
N LYS A 172 -11.73 -30.49 -15.16
CA LYS A 172 -11.25 -29.31 -14.44
C LYS A 172 -12.38 -28.71 -13.60
N LEU A 173 -12.19 -28.64 -12.30
CA LEU A 173 -13.16 -28.10 -11.35
C LEU A 173 -12.61 -26.84 -10.68
N VAL A 174 -13.50 -25.89 -10.43
CA VAL A 174 -13.22 -24.69 -9.62
C VAL A 174 -14.15 -24.67 -8.41
N ARG A 175 -13.61 -24.25 -7.28
CA ARG A 175 -14.33 -24.06 -6.02
C ARG A 175 -14.61 -22.60 -5.81
N ILE A 176 -15.87 -22.28 -5.54
CA ILE A 176 -16.37 -20.92 -5.43
C ILE A 176 -17.13 -20.82 -4.12
N ARG A 177 -16.98 -19.68 -3.43
CA ARG A 177 -17.71 -19.40 -2.21
C ARG A 177 -18.58 -18.15 -2.35
N ASN A 178 -19.85 -18.30 -2.01
CA ASN A 178 -20.80 -17.21 -1.82
C ASN A 178 -20.60 -16.58 -0.42
N PRO A 179 -20.29 -15.28 -0.30
CA PRO A 179 -20.12 -14.61 0.98
C PRO A 179 -21.40 -14.53 1.84
N TRP A 180 -22.56 -14.88 1.31
CA TRP A 180 -23.77 -15.08 2.12
C TRP A 180 -23.65 -16.25 3.09
N GLY A 181 -22.74 -17.19 2.84
CA GLY A 181 -22.60 -18.41 3.63
C GLY A 181 -23.75 -19.41 3.41
N GLN A 182 -24.54 -19.22 2.34
CA GLN A 182 -25.69 -20.02 1.96
C GLN A 182 -26.02 -19.74 0.48
N VAL A 183 -26.99 -20.46 -0.09
CA VAL A 183 -27.45 -20.31 -1.48
C VAL A 183 -26.34 -20.70 -2.46
N GLU A 184 -26.33 -22.00 -2.75
CA GLU A 184 -25.29 -22.65 -3.55
C GLU A 184 -25.78 -23.11 -4.93
N TRP A 185 -24.82 -23.28 -5.84
CA TRP A 185 -25.01 -23.83 -7.18
C TRP A 185 -25.77 -25.17 -7.16
N THR A 186 -26.77 -25.32 -8.04
CA THR A 186 -27.59 -26.55 -8.13
C THR A 186 -27.30 -27.40 -9.36
N GLY A 187 -26.28 -27.07 -10.14
CA GLY A 187 -25.93 -27.82 -11.35
C GLY A 187 -24.99 -29.00 -11.07
N ALA A 188 -24.33 -29.48 -12.12
CA ALA A 188 -23.32 -30.53 -11.99
C ALA A 188 -22.19 -30.08 -11.04
N TRP A 189 -21.69 -31.02 -10.23
CA TRP A 189 -20.67 -30.81 -9.19
C TRP A 189 -21.10 -30.02 -7.95
N SER A 190 -22.39 -29.66 -7.86
CA SER A 190 -22.98 -29.18 -6.59
C SER A 190 -22.84 -30.21 -5.46
N ASP A 191 -23.08 -29.79 -4.23
CA ASP A 191 -22.88 -30.61 -3.04
C ASP A 191 -23.69 -31.93 -3.06
N GLY A 192 -24.91 -31.89 -3.57
CA GLY A 192 -25.76 -33.08 -3.75
C GLY A 192 -25.58 -33.83 -5.07
N SER A 193 -24.61 -33.45 -5.91
CA SER A 193 -24.45 -33.93 -7.28
C SER A 193 -24.06 -35.41 -7.33
N SER A 194 -24.67 -36.15 -8.27
CA SER A 194 -24.39 -37.58 -8.48
C SER A 194 -23.01 -37.85 -9.07
N GLU A 195 -22.40 -36.82 -9.66
CA GLU A 195 -21.14 -36.83 -10.39
C GLU A 195 -19.97 -37.21 -9.48
N TRP A 196 -20.02 -36.79 -8.22
CA TRP A 196 -19.06 -37.15 -7.17
C TRP A 196 -18.91 -38.66 -6.97
N LYS A 197 -19.96 -39.45 -7.23
CA LYS A 197 -19.93 -40.92 -7.09
C LYS A 197 -18.98 -41.61 -8.07
N TYR A 198 -18.55 -40.92 -9.12
CA TYR A 198 -17.73 -41.47 -10.19
C TYR A 198 -16.33 -40.84 -10.26
N VAL A 199 -15.97 -40.02 -9.28
CA VAL A 199 -14.60 -39.51 -9.11
C VAL A 199 -13.72 -40.64 -8.55
N GLN A 200 -12.55 -40.83 -9.13
CA GLN A 200 -11.56 -41.79 -8.66
C GLN A 200 -10.49 -41.07 -7.82
N GLY A 201 -10.17 -41.59 -6.64
CA GLY A 201 -9.16 -41.02 -5.74
C GLY A 201 -9.74 -40.12 -4.66
N ASP A 202 -8.97 -39.12 -4.24
CA ASP A 202 -9.36 -38.16 -3.21
C ASP A 202 -10.46 -37.23 -3.74
N CYS A 203 -11.60 -37.23 -3.06
CA CYS A 203 -12.73 -36.37 -3.39
C CYS A 203 -12.61 -35.09 -2.54
N PRO A 204 -12.40 -33.90 -3.13
CA PRO A 204 -12.26 -32.65 -2.40
C PRO A 204 -13.61 -32.06 -1.95
N HIS A 205 -14.66 -32.89 -1.91
CA HIS A 205 -16.04 -32.53 -1.65
C HIS A 205 -16.35 -32.62 -0.16
N ALA A 206 -17.03 -31.60 0.36
CA ALA A 206 -17.76 -31.64 1.62
C ALA A 206 -19.22 -31.35 1.28
N ASN A 207 -20.17 -32.04 1.91
CA ASN A 207 -21.60 -31.75 1.75
C ASN A 207 -22.03 -30.85 2.91
N ALA A 208 -22.05 -29.55 2.69
CA ALA A 208 -22.37 -28.56 3.72
C ALA A 208 -23.06 -27.35 3.08
N GLU A 209 -24.14 -26.84 3.69
CA GLU A 209 -24.70 -25.55 3.26
C GLU A 209 -23.90 -24.44 3.95
N ASP A 210 -22.77 -24.06 3.35
CA ASP A 210 -21.83 -23.05 3.86
C ASP A 210 -21.50 -21.95 2.81
N GLY A 211 -22.18 -22.00 1.67
CA GLY A 211 -22.02 -21.12 0.53
C GLY A 211 -20.87 -21.53 -0.40
N GLU A 212 -20.07 -22.54 -0.06
CA GLU A 212 -19.00 -23.07 -0.90
C GLU A 212 -19.51 -24.21 -1.78
N PHE A 213 -19.18 -24.18 -3.07
CA PHE A 213 -19.57 -25.21 -4.01
C PHE A 213 -18.52 -25.40 -5.10
N TRP A 214 -18.54 -26.57 -5.73
CA TRP A 214 -17.75 -26.84 -6.92
C TRP A 214 -18.59 -26.72 -8.20
N MET A 215 -17.93 -26.32 -9.28
CA MET A 215 -18.48 -26.40 -10.62
C MET A 215 -17.38 -26.72 -11.65
N SER A 216 -17.77 -27.19 -12.82
CA SER A 216 -16.78 -27.39 -13.89
C SER A 216 -16.26 -26.06 -14.41
N PHE A 217 -14.99 -26.01 -14.81
CA PHE A 217 -14.40 -24.81 -15.41
C PHE A 217 -15.15 -24.35 -16.68
N SER A 218 -15.75 -25.29 -17.40
CA SER A 218 -16.58 -24.99 -18.57
C SER A 218 -17.86 -24.24 -18.19
N GLU A 219 -18.53 -24.64 -17.10
CA GLU A 219 -19.71 -23.93 -16.61
C GLU A 219 -19.32 -22.60 -15.97
N PHE A 220 -18.19 -22.54 -15.25
CA PHE A 220 -17.64 -21.29 -14.74
C PHE A 220 -17.45 -20.25 -15.85
N SER A 221 -16.76 -20.64 -16.93
CA SER A 221 -16.49 -19.76 -18.08
C SER A 221 -17.76 -19.30 -18.83
N ARG A 222 -18.87 -20.03 -18.70
CA ARG A 222 -20.16 -19.66 -19.32
C ARG A 222 -20.98 -18.72 -18.45
N ASN A 223 -20.87 -18.85 -17.13
CA ASN A 223 -21.73 -18.14 -16.18
C ASN A 223 -21.07 -16.89 -15.59
N TYR A 224 -19.75 -16.89 -15.40
CA TYR A 224 -19.01 -15.78 -14.81
C TYR A 224 -18.34 -14.92 -15.89
N ASN A 225 -18.39 -13.60 -15.71
CA ASN A 225 -17.91 -12.64 -16.71
C ASN A 225 -16.52 -12.08 -16.35
N ARG A 226 -16.19 -12.05 -15.05
CA ARG A 226 -15.01 -11.37 -14.55
C ARG A 226 -14.32 -12.19 -13.48
N VAL A 227 -12.99 -12.27 -13.59
CA VAL A 227 -12.10 -12.81 -12.57
C VAL A 227 -11.20 -11.69 -12.08
N GLU A 228 -11.14 -11.56 -10.77
CA GLU A 228 -10.37 -10.57 -10.06
C GLU A 228 -9.23 -11.30 -9.34
N VAL A 229 -7.99 -10.98 -9.72
CA VAL A 229 -6.80 -11.55 -9.11
C VAL A 229 -6.07 -10.44 -8.38
N CYS A 230 -5.57 -10.70 -7.17
CA CYS A 230 -4.67 -9.81 -6.45
C CYS A 230 -3.46 -10.60 -5.96
N THR A 231 -2.30 -10.32 -6.55
CA THR A 231 -1.01 -10.85 -6.12
C THR A 231 -0.50 -10.07 -4.93
N LEU A 232 0.12 -10.82 -4.03
CA LEU A 232 0.76 -10.34 -2.82
C LEU A 232 2.07 -9.63 -3.16
N THR A 233 2.33 -8.46 -2.55
CA THR A 233 3.62 -7.78 -2.71
C THR A 233 4.70 -8.46 -1.85
N PRO A 234 5.99 -8.17 -2.10
CA PRO A 234 7.10 -8.69 -1.27
C PRO A 234 6.91 -8.43 0.24
N ASP A 235 6.17 -7.39 0.61
CA ASP A 235 5.85 -7.08 2.02
C ASP A 235 4.98 -8.14 2.72
N THR A 236 4.32 -9.00 1.95
CA THR A 236 3.30 -9.94 2.45
C THR A 236 3.72 -11.41 2.45
N ILE A 237 4.80 -11.81 1.79
CA ILE A 237 5.31 -13.20 1.83
C ILE A 237 6.83 -13.15 1.98
N ASP A 238 7.35 -13.74 3.07
CA ASP A 238 8.79 -13.89 3.36
C ASP A 238 9.35 -15.24 2.83
N ASP A 239 8.72 -15.78 1.78
CA ASP A 239 9.08 -17.06 1.14
C ASP A 239 9.81 -16.79 -0.19
N ASP A 240 11.02 -17.35 -0.32
CA ASP A 240 11.90 -17.26 -1.50
C ASP A 240 11.26 -17.84 -2.78
N SER A 241 10.09 -18.48 -2.67
CA SER A 241 9.34 -19.07 -3.79
C SER A 241 8.54 -18.07 -4.63
N VAL A 242 8.38 -16.82 -4.18
CA VAL A 242 7.62 -15.76 -4.87
C VAL A 242 8.59 -14.77 -5.56
N LYS A 243 8.32 -14.42 -6.82
CA LYS A 243 9.11 -13.42 -7.54
C LYS A 243 9.00 -12.07 -6.82
N HIS A 244 10.13 -11.49 -6.44
CA HIS A 244 10.15 -10.16 -5.84
C HIS A 244 9.96 -9.08 -6.91
N TRP A 245 8.91 -8.27 -6.76
CA TRP A 245 8.67 -7.08 -7.59
C TRP A 245 9.31 -5.85 -6.95
N SER A 246 10.01 -5.04 -7.75
CA SER A 246 10.43 -3.70 -7.36
C SER A 246 9.23 -2.76 -7.43
N VAL A 247 9.01 -1.91 -6.42
CA VAL A 247 7.78 -1.10 -6.32
C VAL A 247 8.12 0.39 -6.20
N SER A 248 7.84 1.14 -7.26
CA SER A 248 7.92 2.60 -7.24
C SER A 248 6.56 3.23 -7.01
N LYS A 249 6.44 4.08 -5.98
CA LYS A 249 5.21 4.79 -5.61
C LYS A 249 5.31 6.29 -5.89
N PHE A 250 4.30 6.84 -6.55
CA PHE A 250 4.18 8.27 -6.83
C PHE A 250 2.81 8.80 -6.39
N ASP A 251 2.79 9.83 -5.55
CA ASP A 251 1.56 10.49 -5.12
C ASP A 251 1.28 11.73 -5.95
N GLY A 252 0.01 11.99 -6.25
CA GLY A 252 -0.37 13.13 -7.08
C GLY A 252 -1.78 13.64 -6.82
N THR A 253 -2.07 14.82 -7.35
CA THR A 253 -3.39 15.45 -7.21
C THR A 253 -3.84 16.10 -8.51
N TRP A 254 -5.12 15.92 -8.83
CA TRP A 254 -5.84 16.69 -9.84
C TRP A 254 -6.58 17.83 -9.14
N ARG A 255 -6.32 19.06 -9.58
CA ARG A 255 -6.95 20.28 -9.07
C ARG A 255 -7.48 21.14 -10.21
N ARG A 256 -8.73 21.54 -10.10
CA ARG A 256 -9.43 22.37 -11.08
C ARG A 256 -8.69 23.69 -11.29
N GLY A 257 -8.40 24.01 -12.54
CA GLY A 257 -7.69 25.24 -12.93
C GLY A 257 -6.16 25.13 -12.92
N SER A 258 -5.60 24.00 -12.47
CA SER A 258 -4.18 23.71 -12.57
C SER A 258 -3.94 22.33 -13.18
N THR A 259 -3.92 21.26 -12.36
CA THR A 259 -3.47 19.92 -12.75
C THR A 259 -4.59 19.00 -13.24
N ALA A 260 -5.85 19.41 -13.17
CA ALA A 260 -6.99 18.61 -13.67
C ALA A 260 -7.17 18.76 -15.18
N GLY A 261 -6.26 18.18 -15.96
CA GLY A 261 -6.15 18.34 -17.40
C GLY A 261 -7.12 17.52 -18.25
N GLY A 262 -7.73 16.47 -17.68
CA GLY A 262 -8.55 15.51 -18.41
C GLY A 262 -7.71 14.60 -19.31
N CYS A 263 -8.34 13.67 -20.03
CA CYS A 263 -7.62 12.69 -20.86
C CYS A 263 -7.13 13.29 -22.19
N ARG A 264 -6.44 12.49 -23.02
CA ARG A 264 -5.82 12.92 -24.28
C ARG A 264 -6.81 13.52 -25.30
N ASN A 265 -8.10 13.27 -25.15
CA ASN A 265 -9.18 13.91 -25.92
C ASN A 265 -9.27 15.44 -25.68
N ASN A 266 -8.64 15.93 -24.61
CA ASN A 266 -8.58 17.34 -24.22
C ASN A 266 -7.17 17.92 -24.42
N PRO A 267 -6.68 18.07 -25.67
CA PRO A 267 -5.27 18.40 -25.95
C PRO A 267 -4.83 19.77 -25.43
N TYR A 268 -5.76 20.68 -25.11
CA TYR A 268 -5.43 22.00 -24.57
C TYR A 268 -5.02 21.96 -23.10
N THR A 269 -5.46 20.96 -22.36
CA THR A 269 -5.31 20.84 -20.91
C THR A 269 -4.61 19.54 -20.49
N PHE A 270 -4.59 18.50 -21.33
CA PHE A 270 -3.98 17.19 -21.02
C PHE A 270 -2.54 17.28 -20.51
N TRP A 271 -1.73 18.14 -21.13
CA TRP A 271 -0.32 18.34 -20.77
C TRP A 271 -0.11 18.91 -19.36
N MET A 272 -1.15 19.51 -18.77
CA MET A 272 -1.12 20.08 -17.42
C MET A 272 -1.28 19.01 -16.32
N ASN A 273 -1.68 17.78 -16.67
CA ASN A 273 -1.74 16.69 -15.68
C ASN A 273 -0.34 16.44 -15.09
N PRO A 274 -0.25 15.90 -13.87
CA PRO A 274 1.03 15.45 -13.31
C PRO A 274 1.71 14.45 -14.26
N GLN A 275 3.03 14.47 -14.33
CA GLN A 275 3.81 13.62 -15.22
C GLN A 275 4.93 12.95 -14.42
N PHE A 276 5.06 11.63 -14.53
CA PHE A 276 6.01 10.85 -13.74
C PHE A 276 6.93 10.05 -14.65
N VAL A 277 8.25 10.18 -14.44
CA VAL A 277 9.24 9.42 -15.20
C VAL A 277 9.44 8.05 -14.55
N ILE A 278 9.41 7.00 -15.35
CA ILE A 278 9.78 5.63 -14.97
C ILE A 278 10.97 5.20 -15.82
N ARG A 279 11.93 4.50 -15.21
CA ARG A 279 13.12 3.98 -15.88
C ARG A 279 13.04 2.46 -15.95
N LEU A 280 13.25 1.90 -17.14
CA LEU A 280 13.32 0.46 -17.36
C LEU A 280 14.74 0.15 -17.85
N GLU A 281 15.54 -0.55 -17.03
CA GLU A 281 16.97 -0.73 -17.27
C GLU A 281 17.32 -2.15 -17.77
N GLU A 282 16.81 -3.17 -17.08
CA GLU A 282 17.12 -4.57 -17.34
C GLU A 282 15.95 -5.30 -17.99
N GLU A 283 16.23 -6.03 -19.07
CA GLU A 283 15.28 -6.94 -19.73
C GLU A 283 14.97 -8.15 -18.84
N ASP A 284 13.78 -8.72 -19.00
CA ASP A 284 13.37 -9.88 -18.20
C ASP A 284 14.20 -11.14 -18.60
N ASP A 285 14.52 -11.98 -17.62
CA ASP A 285 15.32 -13.20 -17.83
C ASP A 285 14.52 -14.37 -18.46
N ASP A 286 13.26 -14.19 -18.88
CA ASP A 286 12.40 -15.29 -19.31
C ASP A 286 12.67 -15.72 -20.77
N PRO A 287 13.28 -16.91 -21.00
CA PRO A 287 13.62 -17.38 -22.34
C PRO A 287 12.41 -17.95 -23.11
N GLY A 288 11.21 -17.98 -22.53
CA GLY A 288 10.01 -18.63 -23.08
C GLY A 288 9.08 -17.74 -23.92
N ASP A 289 9.19 -16.42 -23.85
CA ASP A 289 8.15 -15.51 -24.38
C ASP A 289 8.48 -14.94 -25.78
N GLY A 290 9.70 -15.11 -26.29
CA GLY A 290 10.10 -14.66 -27.64
C GLY A 290 10.10 -13.13 -27.86
N GLU A 291 9.57 -12.35 -26.91
CA GLU A 291 9.60 -10.89 -26.87
C GLU A 291 10.64 -10.41 -25.85
N VAL A 292 11.59 -9.61 -26.31
CA VAL A 292 12.65 -9.00 -25.50
C VAL A 292 12.14 -7.65 -24.96
N GLY A 293 12.10 -7.48 -23.64
CA GLY A 293 11.66 -6.23 -23.00
C GLY A 293 11.58 -6.35 -21.48
N CYS A 294 11.24 -5.24 -20.82
CA CYS A 294 11.05 -5.12 -19.39
C CYS A 294 9.55 -5.24 -19.07
N SER A 295 9.18 -6.22 -18.24
CA SER A 295 7.81 -6.39 -17.77
C SER A 295 7.55 -5.54 -16.54
N PHE A 296 6.46 -4.77 -16.58
CA PHE A 296 6.03 -3.96 -15.46
C PHE A 296 4.51 -3.80 -15.42
N VAL A 297 3.97 -3.47 -14.24
CA VAL A 297 2.55 -3.19 -14.02
C VAL A 297 2.42 -1.77 -13.50
N VAL A 298 1.55 -0.97 -14.12
CA VAL A 298 1.18 0.36 -13.61
C VAL A 298 -0.21 0.28 -13.03
N GLY A 299 -0.36 0.61 -11.75
CA GLY A 299 -1.63 0.76 -11.04
C GLY A 299 -1.89 2.22 -10.66
N LEU A 300 -2.96 2.81 -11.19
CA LEU A 300 -3.43 4.15 -10.83
C LEU A 300 -4.63 4.03 -9.88
N ILE A 301 -4.45 4.39 -8.61
CA ILE A 301 -5.48 4.35 -7.57
C ILE A 301 -5.95 5.75 -7.18
N GLN A 302 -7.25 6.01 -7.22
CA GLN A 302 -7.85 7.27 -6.72
C GLN A 302 -8.19 7.16 -5.22
N LYS A 303 -7.85 8.19 -4.45
CA LYS A 303 -7.91 8.17 -2.98
C LYS A 303 -9.22 8.74 -2.43
N ASN A 304 -9.63 8.24 -1.27
CA ASN A 304 -10.68 8.77 -0.39
C ASN A 304 -12.08 8.97 -1.01
N ARG A 305 -12.37 8.43 -2.20
CA ARG A 305 -13.64 8.66 -2.89
C ARG A 305 -14.86 8.13 -2.12
N ARG A 306 -14.74 6.99 -1.42
CA ARG A 306 -15.84 6.42 -0.61
C ARG A 306 -16.35 7.37 0.47
N LYS A 307 -15.46 8.15 1.10
CA LYS A 307 -15.82 9.18 2.10
C LYS A 307 -16.67 10.31 1.50
N LEU A 308 -16.50 10.58 0.20
CA LEU A 308 -17.18 11.66 -0.51
C LEU A 308 -18.57 11.26 -1.03
N ARG A 309 -18.97 9.99 -0.93
CA ARG A 309 -20.32 9.53 -1.30
C ARG A 309 -21.43 10.24 -0.55
N LYS A 310 -21.19 10.63 0.70
CA LYS A 310 -22.13 11.47 1.48
C LYS A 310 -22.41 12.83 0.83
N GLN A 311 -21.49 13.31 -0.01
CA GLN A 311 -21.60 14.58 -0.75
C GLN A 311 -22.13 14.37 -2.17
N GLY A 312 -22.53 13.14 -2.52
CA GLY A 312 -23.01 12.77 -3.85
C GLY A 312 -21.90 12.55 -4.88
N GLU A 313 -20.63 12.48 -4.46
CA GLU A 313 -19.51 12.15 -5.33
C GLU A 313 -19.21 10.65 -5.33
N ASP A 314 -18.90 10.10 -6.51
CA ASP A 314 -18.48 8.70 -6.68
C ASP A 314 -17.10 8.60 -7.38
N MET A 315 -16.64 7.39 -7.69
CA MET A 315 -15.39 7.18 -8.42
C MET A 315 -15.36 7.96 -9.74
N HIS A 316 -14.26 8.67 -9.99
CA HIS A 316 -14.03 9.29 -11.30
C HIS A 316 -13.66 8.23 -12.32
N THR A 317 -14.01 8.46 -13.59
CA THR A 317 -13.45 7.70 -14.69
C THR A 317 -11.98 8.08 -14.85
N VAL A 318 -11.06 7.17 -14.54
CA VAL A 318 -9.61 7.43 -14.54
C VAL A 318 -8.88 6.51 -15.51
N GLY A 319 -7.68 6.91 -15.90
CA GLY A 319 -6.78 6.16 -16.75
C GLY A 319 -5.44 6.89 -16.90
N PHE A 320 -4.50 6.27 -17.61
CA PHE A 320 -3.17 6.85 -17.81
C PHE A 320 -2.64 6.54 -19.20
N ALA A 321 -1.73 7.38 -19.67
CA ALA A 321 -0.99 7.20 -20.92
C ALA A 321 0.51 7.19 -20.64
N ILE A 322 1.25 6.41 -21.43
CA ILE A 322 2.69 6.24 -21.32
C ILE A 322 3.33 6.71 -22.62
N TYR A 323 4.35 7.56 -22.52
CA TYR A 323 5.11 8.11 -23.64
C TYR A 323 6.60 7.80 -23.46
N GLU A 324 7.32 7.57 -24.55
CA GLU A 324 8.79 7.54 -24.50
C GLU A 324 9.33 8.95 -24.27
N VAL A 325 10.24 9.10 -23.32
CA VAL A 325 10.89 10.39 -23.04
C VAL A 325 11.86 10.71 -24.17
N PRO A 326 11.90 11.94 -24.71
CA PRO A 326 12.91 12.31 -25.70
C PRO A 326 14.33 12.18 -25.12
N LYS A 327 15.26 11.61 -25.89
CA LYS A 327 16.66 11.35 -25.46
C LYS A 327 17.39 12.55 -24.85
N GLN A 328 16.99 13.77 -25.20
CA GLN A 328 17.55 15.01 -24.63
C GLN A 328 17.23 15.23 -23.14
N PHE A 329 16.22 14.52 -22.63
CA PHE A 329 15.79 14.57 -21.23
C PHE A 329 16.19 13.31 -20.45
N TYR A 330 16.91 12.35 -21.06
CA TYR A 330 17.35 11.14 -20.37
C TYR A 330 18.22 11.48 -19.16
N GLY A 331 18.03 10.76 -18.06
CA GLY A 331 18.72 10.99 -16.80
C GLY A 331 18.09 12.09 -15.94
N GLN A 332 17.10 12.85 -16.45
CA GLN A 332 16.39 13.86 -15.67
C GLN A 332 15.20 13.24 -14.93
N ARG A 333 15.06 13.57 -13.65
CA ARG A 333 13.96 13.06 -12.80
C ARG A 333 12.70 13.94 -12.91
N GLU A 334 12.88 15.25 -13.04
CA GLU A 334 11.79 16.21 -13.16
C GLU A 334 11.61 16.66 -14.61
N VAL A 335 10.92 15.83 -15.40
CA VAL A 335 10.59 16.15 -16.80
C VAL A 335 9.12 16.56 -16.87
N HIS A 336 8.87 17.77 -17.38
CA HIS A 336 7.52 18.22 -17.72
C HIS A 336 7.45 18.59 -19.21
N LEU A 337 6.81 17.72 -19.98
CA LEU A 337 6.64 17.88 -21.42
C LEU A 337 5.47 18.81 -21.71
N ASP A 338 5.64 19.68 -22.70
CA ASP A 338 4.67 20.71 -23.03
C ASP A 338 3.54 20.20 -23.93
N LYS A 339 2.60 21.09 -24.24
CA LYS A 339 1.48 20.80 -25.15
C LYS A 339 1.94 20.31 -26.53
N ASN A 340 3.01 20.87 -27.09
CA ASN A 340 3.45 20.57 -28.45
C ASN A 340 3.98 19.14 -28.54
N PHE A 341 4.67 18.66 -27.49
CA PHE A 341 5.09 17.27 -27.38
C PHE A 341 3.91 16.31 -27.56
N PHE A 342 2.85 16.44 -26.74
CA PHE A 342 1.71 15.52 -26.80
C PHE A 342 0.91 15.61 -28.10
N LEU A 343 0.94 16.75 -28.80
CA LEU A 343 0.32 16.91 -30.11
C LEU A 343 1.08 16.21 -31.23
N THR A 344 2.39 16.06 -31.09
CA THR A 344 3.29 15.53 -32.13
C THR A 344 3.72 14.09 -31.89
N HIS A 345 3.60 13.59 -30.66
CA HIS A 345 4.01 12.25 -30.27
C HIS A 345 2.79 11.38 -29.95
N ALA A 346 2.81 10.15 -30.47
CA ALA A 346 1.84 9.13 -30.11
C ALA A 346 2.20 8.52 -28.75
N GLN A 347 1.20 8.04 -28.03
CA GLN A 347 1.40 7.26 -26.80
C GLN A 347 2.03 5.91 -27.14
N THR A 348 3.07 5.53 -26.40
CA THR A 348 3.73 4.22 -26.52
C THR A 348 2.84 3.11 -25.96
N ALA A 349 2.21 3.38 -24.83
CA ALA A 349 1.24 2.51 -24.19
C ALA A 349 0.20 3.35 -23.44
N LYS A 350 -0.88 2.72 -22.98
CA LYS A 350 -1.92 3.36 -22.17
C LYS A 350 -2.71 2.29 -21.40
N SER A 351 -3.43 2.72 -20.37
CA SER A 351 -4.46 1.87 -19.78
C SER A 351 -5.47 1.44 -20.85
N GLU A 352 -5.89 0.18 -20.83
CA GLU A 352 -6.78 -0.41 -21.86
C GLU A 352 -8.06 0.41 -22.04
N THR A 353 -8.67 0.80 -20.92
CA THR A 353 -9.87 1.64 -20.88
C THR A 353 -9.77 2.68 -19.78
N PHE A 354 -10.50 3.78 -19.96
CA PHE A 354 -10.79 4.72 -18.89
C PHE A 354 -12.07 4.24 -18.19
N ILE A 355 -11.97 3.91 -16.91
CA ILE A 355 -13.07 3.28 -16.16
C ILE A 355 -13.20 3.91 -14.77
N ASN A 356 -14.43 3.94 -14.26
CA ASN A 356 -14.79 4.48 -12.95
C ASN A 356 -14.58 3.46 -11.82
N LEU A 357 -13.39 2.86 -11.78
CA LEU A 357 -12.96 1.99 -10.68
C LEU A 357 -12.01 2.72 -9.73
N ARG A 358 -11.89 2.23 -8.49
CA ARG A 358 -10.93 2.77 -7.52
C ARG A 358 -9.49 2.68 -8.04
N GLU A 359 -9.12 1.57 -8.66
CA GLU A 359 -7.82 1.36 -9.28
C GLU A 359 -7.97 0.89 -10.73
N VAL A 360 -7.16 1.47 -11.62
CA VAL A 360 -6.95 1.00 -12.99
C VAL A 360 -5.52 0.52 -13.10
N SER A 361 -5.35 -0.78 -13.35
CA SER A 361 -4.05 -1.41 -13.49
C SER A 361 -3.89 -2.08 -14.85
N THR A 362 -2.69 -2.05 -15.42
CA THR A 362 -2.39 -2.73 -16.69
C THR A 362 -0.94 -3.21 -16.67
N ARG A 363 -0.71 -4.45 -17.13
CA ARG A 363 0.62 -5.02 -17.33
C ARG A 363 1.13 -4.64 -18.72
N PHE A 364 2.38 -4.22 -18.78
CA PHE A 364 3.07 -3.81 -19.99
C PHE A 364 4.38 -4.57 -20.13
N LYS A 365 4.85 -4.65 -21.38
CA LYS A 365 6.20 -5.08 -21.72
C LYS A 365 6.73 -4.08 -22.73
N LEU A 366 7.74 -3.30 -22.34
CA LEU A 366 8.35 -2.27 -23.18
C LEU A 366 9.87 -2.47 -23.24
N PRO A 367 10.55 -2.01 -24.31
CA PRO A 367 12.01 -2.01 -24.35
C PRO A 367 12.65 -1.22 -23.20
N PRO A 368 13.93 -1.46 -22.86
CA PRO A 368 14.66 -0.62 -21.92
C PRO A 368 14.69 0.85 -22.38
N GLY A 369 14.43 1.77 -21.45
CA GLY A 369 14.32 3.20 -21.74
C GLY A 369 13.65 3.99 -20.62
N GLU A 370 13.52 5.30 -20.83
CA GLU A 370 12.78 6.19 -19.93
C GLU A 370 11.41 6.50 -20.50
N TYR A 371 10.38 6.33 -19.68
CA TYR A 371 9.00 6.54 -20.06
C TYR A 371 8.31 7.54 -19.12
N LEU A 372 7.38 8.30 -19.66
CA LEU A 372 6.58 9.28 -18.94
C LEU A 372 5.16 8.76 -18.78
N VAL A 373 4.73 8.54 -17.54
CA VAL A 373 3.37 8.17 -17.17
C VAL A 373 2.56 9.43 -16.85
N VAL A 374 1.47 9.64 -17.58
CA VAL A 374 0.56 10.78 -17.42
C VAL A 374 -0.81 10.26 -16.94
N PRO A 375 -1.07 10.25 -15.62
CA PRO A 375 -2.37 9.90 -15.06
C PRO A 375 -3.39 11.04 -15.21
N SER A 376 -4.62 10.69 -15.56
CA SER A 376 -5.69 11.68 -15.74
C SER A 376 -7.07 11.11 -15.42
N THR A 377 -7.99 11.99 -15.07
CA THR A 377 -9.42 11.73 -15.20
C THR A 377 -9.82 11.81 -16.67
N PHE A 378 -10.95 11.18 -17.05
CA PHE A 378 -11.45 11.25 -18.42
C PHE A 378 -11.82 12.69 -18.80
N GLU A 379 -12.68 13.33 -18.00
CA GLU A 379 -13.07 14.72 -18.14
C GLU A 379 -12.07 15.65 -17.43
N PRO A 380 -11.81 16.87 -17.96
CA PRO A 380 -10.99 17.87 -17.28
C PRO A 380 -11.71 18.47 -16.08
N HIS A 381 -10.96 19.22 -15.26
CA HIS A 381 -11.48 20.02 -14.14
C HIS A 381 -12.06 19.23 -12.96
N LEU A 382 -11.88 17.91 -12.93
CA LEU A 382 -12.25 17.06 -11.80
C LEU A 382 -11.15 17.10 -10.73
N ASN A 383 -11.56 17.35 -9.48
CA ASN A 383 -10.66 17.30 -8.34
C ASN A 383 -10.53 15.87 -7.85
N GLY A 384 -9.31 15.45 -7.51
CA GLY A 384 -9.07 14.15 -6.90
C GLY A 384 -7.63 13.99 -6.47
N ASP A 385 -7.41 13.08 -5.52
CA ASP A 385 -6.07 12.66 -5.12
C ASP A 385 -5.86 11.25 -5.64
N PHE A 386 -4.63 10.92 -6.04
CA PHE A 386 -4.30 9.61 -6.57
C PHE A 386 -2.91 9.16 -6.15
N CYS A 387 -2.63 7.88 -6.35
CA CYS A 387 -1.32 7.28 -6.25
C CYS A 387 -1.09 6.42 -7.50
N ILE A 388 0.11 6.47 -8.05
CA ILE A 388 0.59 5.50 -9.04
C ILE A 388 1.54 4.54 -8.33
N ARG A 389 1.38 3.26 -8.62
CA ARG A 389 2.31 2.21 -8.24
C ARG A 389 2.83 1.56 -9.50
N VAL A 390 4.15 1.44 -9.61
CA VAL A 390 4.82 0.79 -10.73
C VAL A 390 5.56 -0.41 -10.17
N PHE A 391 5.17 -1.59 -10.62
CA PHE A 391 5.77 -2.87 -10.23
C PHE A 391 6.63 -3.34 -11.39
N SER A 392 7.92 -3.54 -11.20
CA SER A 392 8.82 -4.07 -12.25
C SER A 392 9.46 -5.38 -11.80
N GLU A 393 9.69 -6.31 -12.75
CA GLU A 393 10.34 -7.61 -12.45
C GLU A 393 11.81 -7.44 -12.04
N LYS A 394 12.44 -6.36 -12.49
CA LYS A 394 13.83 -5.98 -12.16
C LYS A 394 13.84 -4.69 -11.36
N GLN A 395 14.87 -4.54 -10.51
CA GLN A 395 15.04 -3.34 -9.69
C GLN A 395 15.16 -2.10 -10.57
N THR A 396 14.46 -1.04 -10.17
CA THR A 396 14.56 0.28 -10.79
C THR A 396 15.34 1.21 -9.88
N GLU A 397 16.12 2.16 -10.41
CA GLU A 397 16.91 3.13 -9.62
C GLU A 397 16.08 3.87 -8.54
N THR A 398 14.76 4.04 -8.75
CA THR A 398 13.82 4.65 -7.81
C THR A 398 13.63 3.86 -6.51
N ASP A 399 14.02 2.58 -6.48
CA ASP A 399 13.98 1.67 -5.32
C ASP A 399 15.24 1.77 -4.44
N MET A 400 16.23 2.60 -4.81
CA MET A 400 17.46 2.78 -4.03
C MET A 400 17.40 3.95 -3.03
N GLU A 401 16.22 4.50 -2.78
CA GLU A 401 16.01 5.67 -1.92
C GLU A 401 15.22 5.34 -0.66
N ILE A 402 15.80 5.60 0.51
CA ILE A 402 15.28 5.24 1.82
C ILE A 402 14.57 6.46 2.44
N SER A 403 13.26 6.39 2.64
CA SER A 403 12.50 7.41 3.38
C SER A 403 12.79 7.38 4.89
N ALA A 404 12.40 8.44 5.61
CA ALA A 404 12.57 8.47 7.08
C ALA A 404 11.85 7.32 7.81
N LEU A 405 10.73 6.81 7.27
CA LEU A 405 9.98 5.70 7.88
C LEU A 405 10.68 4.36 7.64
N GLU A 406 11.21 4.16 6.42
CA GLU A 406 12.02 2.98 6.08
C GLU A 406 13.34 2.99 6.85
N LEU A 407 13.98 4.15 6.96
CA LEU A 407 15.19 4.36 7.76
C LEU A 407 14.95 3.96 9.22
N LYS A 408 13.84 4.40 9.82
CA LYS A 408 13.44 4.00 11.18
C LYS A 408 13.34 2.48 11.30
N THR A 409 12.68 1.85 10.35
CA THR A 409 12.47 0.40 10.34
C THR A 409 13.80 -0.36 10.23
N ILE A 410 14.67 0.06 9.32
CA ILE A 410 16.01 -0.52 9.12
C ILE A 410 16.87 -0.33 10.38
N MET A 411 16.92 0.90 10.91
CA MET A 411 17.70 1.24 12.10
C MET A 411 17.25 0.44 13.32
N ASN A 412 15.93 0.33 13.56
CA ASN A 412 15.40 -0.41 14.70
C ASN A 412 15.60 -1.91 14.58
N LYS A 413 15.51 -2.48 13.37
CA LYS A 413 15.87 -3.89 13.10
C LYS A 413 17.33 -4.20 13.39
N ILE A 414 18.23 -3.22 13.25
CA ILE A 414 19.66 -3.40 13.53
C ILE A 414 19.95 -3.21 15.02
N VAL A 415 19.40 -2.15 15.62
CA VAL A 415 19.62 -1.85 17.04
C VAL A 415 19.01 -2.90 17.95
N CYS A 416 17.87 -3.50 17.61
CA CYS A 416 17.29 -4.58 18.43
C CYS A 416 18.18 -5.84 18.51
N LYS A 417 19.09 -6.03 17.55
CA LYS A 417 20.08 -7.13 17.55
C LYS A 417 21.32 -6.80 18.38
N ARG A 418 21.47 -5.56 18.85
CA ARG A 418 22.61 -5.09 19.64
C ARG A 418 22.26 -5.07 21.12
N THR A 419 23.01 -5.83 21.91
CA THR A 419 22.87 -5.86 23.38
C THR A 419 23.71 -4.81 24.09
N ASP A 420 24.56 -4.10 23.34
CA ASP A 420 25.52 -3.11 23.84
C ASP A 420 25.02 -1.66 23.76
N ILE A 421 23.80 -1.43 23.28
CA ILE A 421 23.14 -0.12 23.24
C ILE A 421 21.85 -0.19 24.06
N LYS A 422 21.59 0.81 24.91
CA LYS A 422 20.29 1.00 25.55
C LYS A 422 19.51 2.09 24.82
N THR A 423 18.42 1.70 24.19
CA THR A 423 17.45 2.61 23.57
C THR A 423 16.15 1.84 23.28
N ASP A 424 15.03 2.55 23.28
CA ASP A 424 13.73 2.02 22.86
C ASP A 424 13.57 1.96 21.32
N GLY A 425 14.65 2.29 20.60
CA GLY A 425 14.71 2.41 19.15
C GLY A 425 14.69 3.87 18.70
N PHE A 426 15.10 4.10 17.47
CA PHE A 426 15.04 5.40 16.82
C PHE A 426 13.61 5.89 16.66
N SER A 427 13.37 7.13 17.07
CA SER A 427 12.13 7.85 16.81
C SER A 427 12.04 8.31 15.36
N LEU A 428 10.81 8.52 14.86
CA LEU A 428 10.60 9.03 13.51
C LEU A 428 11.18 10.45 13.35
N GLU A 429 11.20 11.23 14.42
CA GLU A 429 11.75 12.58 14.43
C GLU A 429 13.27 12.56 14.19
N THR A 430 14.00 11.69 14.91
CA THR A 430 15.44 11.51 14.68
C THR A 430 15.72 11.06 13.25
N CYS A 431 14.95 10.11 12.71
CA CYS A 431 15.11 9.66 11.34
C CYS A 431 14.83 10.77 10.32
N ARG A 432 13.85 11.66 10.56
CA ARG A 432 13.61 12.83 9.70
C ARG A 432 14.79 13.80 9.72
N VAL A 433 15.35 14.08 10.89
CA VAL A 433 16.56 14.93 11.01
C VAL A 433 17.75 14.31 10.27
N MET A 434 17.94 13.00 10.38
CA MET A 434 18.99 12.29 9.64
C MET A 434 18.81 12.39 8.13
N VAL A 435 17.58 12.21 7.66
CA VAL A 435 17.26 12.30 6.23
C VAL A 435 17.53 13.71 5.74
N ASN A 436 16.98 14.72 6.42
CA ASN A 436 17.17 16.14 6.04
C ASN A 436 18.64 16.57 6.01
N LEU A 437 19.47 16.05 6.93
CA LEU A 437 20.89 16.39 6.96
C LEU A 437 21.67 15.78 5.78
N MET A 438 21.27 14.59 5.33
CA MET A 438 22.01 13.82 4.33
C MET A 438 21.47 14.02 2.91
N ASP A 439 20.19 14.37 2.76
CA ASP A 439 19.52 14.68 1.50
C ASP A 439 19.91 16.08 1.00
N GLN A 440 21.20 16.25 0.68
CA GLN A 440 21.75 17.49 0.13
C GLN A 440 21.65 17.53 -1.40
N ASP A 441 21.57 16.36 -2.04
CA ASP A 441 21.61 16.25 -3.49
C ASP A 441 20.22 16.33 -4.13
N SER A 442 19.19 15.73 -3.51
CA SER A 442 17.88 15.53 -4.15
C SER A 442 16.76 16.39 -3.58
N GLY A 443 16.82 16.75 -2.29
CA GLY A 443 15.81 17.54 -1.57
C GLY A 443 14.43 16.89 -1.52
N ASN A 444 14.31 15.58 -1.77
CA ASN A 444 13.05 14.86 -1.91
C ASN A 444 12.58 14.20 -0.60
N GLY A 445 13.34 14.34 0.49
CA GLY A 445 13.06 13.74 1.79
C GLY A 445 13.33 12.24 1.85
N LYS A 446 14.27 11.72 1.03
CA LYS A 446 14.73 10.33 1.01
C LYS A 446 16.25 10.27 0.84
N LEU A 447 16.84 9.11 1.15
CA LEU A 447 18.29 8.90 1.09
C LEU A 447 18.68 7.90 0.02
N GLY A 448 19.49 8.32 -0.93
CA GLY A 448 20.18 7.41 -1.84
C GLY A 448 21.21 6.53 -1.13
N LEU A 449 21.66 5.47 -1.79
CA LEU A 449 22.59 4.49 -1.22
C LEU A 449 23.93 5.10 -0.76
N GLY A 450 24.42 6.12 -1.47
CA GLY A 450 25.66 6.85 -1.12
C GLY A 450 25.50 7.75 0.11
N GLU A 451 24.36 8.43 0.22
CA GLU A 451 23.99 9.26 1.38
C GLU A 451 23.79 8.37 2.62
N PHE A 452 23.08 7.25 2.47
CA PHE A 452 22.90 6.26 3.53
C PHE A 452 24.23 5.65 4.00
N ALA A 453 25.14 5.29 3.09
CA ALA A 453 26.46 4.78 3.45
C ALA A 453 27.30 5.82 4.22
N THR A 454 27.09 7.11 3.92
CA THR A 454 27.75 8.23 4.62
C THR A 454 27.15 8.43 6.01
N LEU A 455 25.82 8.45 6.12
CA LEU A 455 25.08 8.49 7.38
C LEU A 455 25.54 7.34 8.31
N TRP A 456 25.64 6.13 7.76
CA TRP A 456 26.03 4.93 8.51
C TRP A 456 27.43 5.02 9.11
N LYS A 457 28.38 5.66 8.41
CA LYS A 457 29.73 5.87 8.93
C LYS A 457 29.74 6.88 10.08
N LYS A 458 28.82 7.85 10.08
CA LYS A 458 28.72 8.90 11.11
C LYS A 458 28.08 8.41 12.41
N THR A 459 27.20 7.41 12.35
CA THR A 459 26.46 6.89 13.52
C THR A 459 27.25 5.93 14.42
N ILE A 460 28.56 5.75 14.22
CA ILE A 460 29.37 4.83 15.05
C ILE A 460 29.80 5.48 16.38
N TYR A 461 28.88 5.36 17.34
CA TYR A 461 28.90 5.71 18.78
C TYR A 461 30.12 5.27 19.61
N LYS A 462 30.83 4.21 19.20
CA LYS A 462 31.62 3.37 20.12
C LYS A 462 32.85 4.02 20.75
N LYS A 463 33.28 5.20 20.32
CA LYS A 463 34.57 5.76 20.76
C LYS A 463 34.51 6.47 22.13
N ASN A 464 33.33 6.90 22.57
CA ASN A 464 33.20 7.88 23.67
C ASN A 464 32.32 7.44 24.85
N ASP A 465 31.74 6.24 24.81
CA ASP A 465 31.09 5.58 25.97
C ASP A 465 32.17 4.91 26.82
N THR A 466 32.70 5.65 27.80
CA THR A 466 33.86 5.24 28.59
C THR A 466 33.52 4.28 29.71
N ASP A 467 32.27 4.32 30.17
CA ASP A 467 31.77 3.47 31.26
C ASP A 467 31.04 2.20 30.77
N ASN A 468 30.84 2.04 29.45
CA ASN A 468 30.07 0.98 28.82
C ASN A 468 28.65 0.86 29.39
N SER A 469 28.05 1.99 29.79
CA SER A 469 26.70 2.02 30.33
C SER A 469 25.63 1.76 29.26
N GLY A 470 25.99 1.94 27.98
CA GLY A 470 25.08 1.89 26.84
C GLY A 470 24.24 3.16 26.68
N THR A 471 24.54 4.20 27.48
CA THR A 471 23.92 5.53 27.53
C THR A 471 25.02 6.58 27.61
N MET A 472 24.72 7.84 27.31
CA MET A 472 25.73 8.90 27.37
C MET A 472 25.50 9.82 28.57
N SER A 473 26.52 9.93 29.42
CA SER A 473 26.54 10.93 30.47
C SER A 473 26.90 12.33 29.93
N THR A 474 26.56 13.39 30.67
CA THR A 474 26.90 14.77 30.26
C THR A 474 28.41 14.99 30.01
N PRO A 475 29.35 14.43 30.80
CA PRO A 475 30.78 14.51 30.49
C PRO A 475 31.17 13.82 29.19
N GLU A 476 30.62 12.62 28.92
CA GLU A 476 30.88 11.85 27.70
C GLU A 476 30.34 12.57 26.47
N MET A 477 29.16 13.18 26.59
CA MET A 477 28.57 14.03 25.55
C MET A 477 29.50 15.20 25.16
N ARG A 478 30.14 15.85 26.14
CA ARG A 478 31.08 16.94 25.86
C ARG A 478 32.32 16.48 25.10
N VAL A 479 32.84 15.29 25.44
CA VAL A 479 33.96 14.68 24.72
C VAL A 479 33.53 14.26 23.33
N ALA A 480 32.35 13.65 23.19
CA ALA A 480 31.80 13.22 21.92
C ALA A 480 31.61 14.36 20.93
N PHE A 481 31.07 15.50 21.38
CA PHE A 481 30.95 16.69 20.52
C PHE A 481 32.29 17.25 20.10
N LYS A 482 33.28 17.24 21.00
CA LYS A 482 34.62 17.72 20.69
C LYS A 482 35.32 16.83 19.65
N ASP A 483 35.16 15.51 19.79
CA ASP A 483 35.69 14.52 18.83
C ASP A 483 34.96 14.58 17.48
N ALA A 484 33.68 14.94 17.48
CA ALA A 484 32.89 15.25 16.28
C ALA A 484 33.23 16.63 15.66
N GLY A 485 34.15 17.39 16.25
CA GLY A 485 34.65 18.65 15.71
C GLY A 485 33.91 19.91 16.18
N PHE A 486 32.96 19.79 17.12
CA PHE A 486 32.23 20.94 17.67
C PHE A 486 32.95 21.58 18.86
N THR A 487 33.00 22.91 18.87
CA THR A 487 33.49 23.69 20.01
C THR A 487 32.34 24.58 20.53
N LEU A 488 31.63 24.10 21.55
CA LEU A 488 30.42 24.75 22.07
C LEU A 488 30.69 25.48 23.39
N ASN A 489 29.91 26.52 23.68
CA ASN A 489 29.95 27.21 24.97
C ASN A 489 29.06 26.50 26.00
N ASN A 490 29.21 26.84 27.28
CA ASN A 490 28.46 26.20 28.36
C ASN A 490 26.94 26.41 28.28
N ALA A 491 26.48 27.53 27.71
CA ALA A 491 25.05 27.80 27.55
C ALA A 491 24.39 26.84 26.55
N ILE A 492 25.08 26.55 25.43
CA ILE A 492 24.60 25.57 24.45
C ILE A 492 24.57 24.18 25.08
N TYR A 493 25.62 23.77 25.81
CA TYR A 493 25.60 22.47 26.51
C TYR A 493 24.45 22.35 27.50
N GLN A 494 24.09 23.42 28.23
CA GLN A 494 22.95 23.41 29.14
C GLN A 494 21.62 23.22 28.40
N LEU A 495 21.46 23.85 27.23
CA LEU A 495 20.26 23.70 26.40
C LEU A 495 20.16 22.29 25.79
N LEU A 496 21.28 21.74 25.31
CA LEU A 496 21.29 20.39 24.74
C LEU A 496 20.93 19.34 25.80
N VAL A 497 21.52 19.43 27.00
CA VAL A 497 21.16 18.53 28.11
C VAL A 497 19.69 18.72 28.47
N ALA A 498 19.21 19.95 28.69
CA ALA A 498 17.81 20.20 29.05
C ALA A 498 16.78 19.72 28.01
N ARG A 499 17.19 19.57 26.74
CA ARG A 499 16.31 19.18 25.63
C ARG A 499 16.30 17.66 25.37
N TYR A 500 17.45 17.01 25.53
CA TYR A 500 17.71 15.64 25.08
C TYR A 500 18.04 14.66 26.20
N SER A 501 18.21 15.10 27.45
CA SER A 501 18.41 14.19 28.58
C SER A 501 17.09 13.72 29.17
N ASP A 502 17.09 12.47 29.62
CA ASP A 502 16.05 11.90 30.44
C ASP A 502 16.04 12.52 31.86
N PRO A 503 14.97 12.27 32.65
CA PRO A 503 14.86 12.81 34.01
C PRO A 503 16.01 12.40 34.95
N ASP A 504 16.74 11.33 34.62
CA ASP A 504 17.91 10.85 35.35
C ASP A 504 19.24 11.47 34.87
N MET A 505 19.17 12.45 33.97
CA MET A 505 20.32 13.16 33.37
C MET A 505 21.20 12.30 32.46
N THR A 506 20.71 11.13 32.05
CA THR A 506 21.32 10.33 30.98
C THR A 506 20.73 10.70 29.63
N ILE A 507 21.48 10.42 28.56
CA ILE A 507 21.01 10.61 27.19
C ILE A 507 21.11 9.26 26.50
N ASP A 508 19.99 8.73 26.06
CA ASP A 508 19.96 7.48 25.32
C ASP A 508 20.48 7.65 23.88
N PHE A 509 20.63 6.54 23.17
CA PHE A 509 21.27 6.56 21.85
C PHE A 509 20.48 7.31 20.77
N ASP A 510 19.14 7.25 20.82
CA ASP A 510 18.28 8.00 19.89
C ASP A 510 18.45 9.51 20.11
N ASN A 511 18.30 9.97 21.35
CA ASN A 511 18.40 11.38 21.69
C ASN A 511 19.79 11.96 21.44
N PHE A 512 20.86 11.19 21.69
CA PHE A 512 22.22 11.62 21.35
C PHE A 512 22.38 11.82 19.85
N THR A 513 21.92 10.86 19.06
CA THR A 513 22.07 10.91 17.60
C THR A 513 21.22 12.04 17.01
N GLY A 514 19.98 12.20 17.45
CA GLY A 514 19.13 13.33 17.07
C GLY A 514 19.75 14.68 17.44
N CYS A 515 20.36 14.78 18.62
CA CYS A 515 21.07 15.97 19.06
C CYS A 515 22.29 16.29 18.18
N LEU A 516 23.11 15.28 17.86
CA LEU A 516 24.32 15.45 17.05
C LEU A 516 23.99 15.87 15.61
N MET A 517 23.04 15.17 14.98
CA MET A 517 22.63 15.46 13.61
C MET A 517 21.98 16.85 13.52
N ARG A 518 21.15 17.24 14.50
CA ARG A 518 20.54 18.57 14.53
C ARG A 518 21.58 19.68 14.71
N LEU A 519 22.59 19.45 15.56
CA LEU A 519 23.68 20.40 15.74
C LEU A 519 24.48 20.54 14.44
N GLU A 520 24.83 19.43 13.79
CA GLU A 520 25.55 19.45 12.51
C GLU A 520 24.80 20.22 11.43
N MET A 521 23.49 19.98 11.31
CA MET A 521 22.59 20.70 10.40
C MET A 521 22.64 22.22 10.64
N MET A 522 22.47 22.64 11.91
CA MET A 522 22.53 24.06 12.27
C MET A 522 23.87 24.71 11.92
N PHE A 523 24.99 23.99 12.08
CA PHE A 523 26.32 24.49 11.73
C PHE A 523 26.53 24.55 10.22
N SER A 524 26.12 23.54 9.46
CA SER A 524 26.23 23.49 8.00
C SER A 524 25.48 24.65 7.35
N GLU A 525 24.21 24.86 7.72
CA GLU A 525 23.40 25.95 7.18
C GLU A 525 23.93 27.34 7.59
N TYR A 526 24.42 27.50 8.83
CA TYR A 526 25.02 28.75 9.28
C TYR A 526 26.28 29.10 8.47
N MET A 527 27.12 28.11 8.16
CA MET A 527 28.34 28.31 7.38
C MET A 527 28.05 28.63 5.90
N GLU A 528 27.06 27.97 5.28
CA GLU A 528 26.63 28.29 3.91
C GLU A 528 26.06 29.71 3.80
N ASN A 529 25.26 30.13 4.77
CA ASN A 529 24.68 31.47 4.78
C ASN A 529 25.73 32.56 5.03
N ILE A 530 26.81 32.30 5.78
CA ILE A 530 27.89 33.28 5.97
C ILE A 530 28.63 33.61 4.67
N GLN A 531 28.79 32.65 3.75
CA GLN A 531 29.39 32.93 2.44
C GLN A 531 28.54 33.91 1.62
N HIS A 532 27.21 33.89 1.78
CA HIS A 532 26.30 34.87 1.17
C HIS A 532 26.26 36.21 1.93
N VAL A 533 26.43 36.21 3.25
CA VAL A 533 26.31 37.41 4.10
C VAL A 533 27.48 38.39 3.92
N LEU A 534 28.65 37.95 3.43
CA LEU A 534 29.72 38.89 3.05
C LEU A 534 29.39 39.74 1.81
N HIS A 535 28.35 39.41 1.03
CA HIS A 535 27.95 40.18 -0.16
C HIS A 535 26.67 41.02 0.00
N VAL A 536 25.87 40.83 1.05
CA VAL A 536 24.58 41.53 1.19
C VAL A 536 24.39 42.08 2.62
N LEU A 537 25.29 42.99 3.02
CA LEU A 537 24.96 43.98 4.04
C LEU A 537 24.14 45.09 3.39
N TYR A 538 22.81 44.92 3.20
CA TYR A 538 21.79 46.02 3.27
C TYR A 538 20.33 45.70 2.84
N ILE A 539 19.75 44.50 2.96
CA ILE A 539 18.34 44.31 2.52
C ILE A 539 17.44 43.57 3.54
N LEU A 540 16.60 44.39 4.20
CA LEU A 540 15.23 44.18 4.73
C LEU A 540 14.94 43.14 5.85
N HIS A 541 14.56 43.70 7.00
CA HIS A 541 14.15 43.10 8.28
C HIS A 541 12.93 42.14 8.27
N ILE A 542 12.32 41.86 7.11
CA ILE A 542 11.10 41.01 6.99
C ILE A 542 11.41 39.61 6.43
N LEU A 543 12.47 39.45 5.62
CA LEU A 543 12.91 38.12 5.16
C LEU A 543 13.45 37.25 6.31
N HIS A 544 13.91 37.87 7.39
CA HIS A 544 14.57 37.21 8.50
C HIS A 544 13.62 36.34 9.34
N VAL A 545 12.32 36.64 9.41
CA VAL A 545 11.39 35.86 10.25
C VAL A 545 10.91 34.61 9.51
N LEU A 546 10.66 34.68 8.20
CA LEU A 546 10.31 33.49 7.41
C LEU A 546 11.51 32.56 7.22
N HIS A 547 12.71 33.11 6.98
CA HIS A 547 13.93 32.28 6.99
C HIS A 547 14.23 31.73 8.39
N TRP A 548 14.06 32.52 9.45
CA TRP A 548 14.24 32.03 10.81
C TRP A 548 13.16 31.02 11.21
N LEU A 549 11.92 31.16 10.76
CA LEU A 549 10.84 30.20 10.99
C LEU A 549 11.09 28.91 10.21
N ASN A 550 11.52 28.98 8.95
CA ASN A 550 11.99 27.80 8.21
C ASN A 550 13.16 27.13 8.96
N PHE A 551 14.15 27.91 9.40
CA PHE A 551 15.31 27.45 10.17
C PHE A 551 14.96 26.84 11.54
N ALA A 552 13.92 27.36 12.22
CA ALA A 552 13.49 26.89 13.54
C ALA A 552 12.51 25.70 13.47
N MET A 553 11.90 25.46 12.31
CA MET A 553 10.95 24.36 12.07
C MET A 553 11.62 23.10 11.50
N ILE A 554 12.86 23.20 11.01
CA ILE A 554 13.77 22.06 10.78
C ILE A 554 14.45 21.70 12.12
#